data_AF-A0A7Y3W5N0-F1
#
_entry.id   AF-A0A7Y3W5N0-F1
#
_cell.length_a   1.000
_cell.length_b   1.000
_cell.length_c   1.000
_cell.angle_alpha   90.00
_cell.angle_beta   90.00
_cell.angle_gamma   90.00
#
_symmetry.space_group_name_H-M   'P 1'
#
loop_
_entity.id
_entity.type
_entity.pdbx_description
1 polymer ?
#
loop_
_entity_poly.entity_id
_entity_poly.type
_entity_poly.pdbx_seq_one_letter_code
_entity_poly.pdbx_strand_id
1 'polypeptide(L)'
;MKNVDDLTSCLKPAITIIASAFLLAACSPKTSDGVSYEKKSDGELTKVCKGTLEDYVEAVRLGGRAPKKDINRAIKSCCKGLKETTRKFSAEQKAATWYSLQRSRDLTLSRNEVEAASRIREALLNDLPTPERLEVIRAKSSVSICMAQSF
;
A
#
# COMPACT_ATOMS: atom_id res chain seq x y z
N MET A 1 -28.80 -3.80 43.61
CA MET A 1 -28.71 -2.33 43.63
C MET A 1 -27.45 -1.93 44.39
N LYS A 2 -26.71 -0.92 43.88
CA LYS A 2 -25.46 -0.32 44.40
C LYS A 2 -24.19 -1.14 44.13
N ASN A 3 -23.10 -0.63 43.55
CA ASN A 3 -22.69 0.76 43.27
C ASN A 3 -21.91 0.85 41.96
N VAL A 4 -22.23 1.90 41.20
CA VAL A 4 -21.34 2.61 40.27
C VAL A 4 -20.34 3.40 41.13
N ASP A 5 -19.15 3.65 40.60
CA ASP A 5 -18.18 4.71 40.98
C ASP A 5 -16.76 4.13 41.22
N ASP A 6 -15.93 4.17 40.19
CA ASP A 6 -14.53 4.52 40.41
C ASP A 6 -13.99 5.30 39.20
N LEU A 7 -14.21 6.61 39.27
CA LEU A 7 -13.94 7.58 38.23
C LEU A 7 -13.29 8.81 38.88
N THR A 8 -12.28 8.65 39.75
CA THR A 8 -11.45 9.80 40.18
C THR A 8 -10.18 9.38 40.91
N SER A 9 -9.08 9.25 40.16
CA SER A 9 -7.75 9.54 40.70
C SER A 9 -6.86 10.08 39.59
N CYS A 10 -7.22 11.27 39.12
CA CYS A 10 -6.29 12.15 38.45
C CYS A 10 -5.94 13.30 39.39
N LEU A 11 -4.65 13.60 39.47
CA LEU A 11 -3.97 14.80 39.96
C LEU A 11 -3.67 14.89 41.47
N LYS A 12 -2.37 14.83 41.79
CA LYS A 12 -1.55 16.04 42.01
C LYS A 12 -0.03 15.71 42.06
N PRO A 13 0.86 16.73 41.97
CA PRO A 13 1.94 16.76 40.99
C PRO A 13 3.33 16.57 41.61
N ALA A 14 4.28 16.06 40.84
CA ALA A 14 5.69 16.35 41.04
C ALA A 14 6.41 16.21 39.69
N ILE A 15 7.04 17.32 39.30
CA ILE A 15 7.82 17.46 38.08
C ILE A 15 9.02 16.51 38.17
N THR A 16 9.13 15.58 37.24
CA THR A 16 10.41 14.97 36.88
C THR A 16 10.41 14.77 35.37
N ILE A 17 11.05 15.72 34.68
CA ILE A 17 11.36 15.67 33.25
C ILE A 17 12.42 14.57 33.09
N ILE A 18 11.99 13.35 32.75
CA ILE A 18 12.86 12.34 32.15
C ILE A 18 12.13 11.79 30.93
N ALA A 19 12.79 11.91 29.80
CA ALA A 19 12.35 11.53 28.47
C ALA A 19 11.66 10.16 28.43
N SER A 20 10.32 10.15 28.43
CA SER A 20 9.53 9.00 28.01
C SER A 20 9.42 9.01 26.49
N ALA A 21 10.56 8.74 25.84
CA ALA A 21 10.56 8.36 24.45
C ALA A 21 10.01 6.92 24.34
N PHE A 22 9.19 6.68 23.32
CA PHE A 22 8.86 5.37 22.74
C PHE A 22 7.93 4.42 23.51
N LEU A 23 6.65 4.76 23.65
CA LEU A 23 5.58 3.74 23.71
C LEU A 23 4.32 4.14 22.91
N LEU A 24 4.50 4.85 21.78
CA LEU A 24 3.57 4.64 20.67
C LEU A 24 3.97 3.32 20.02
N ALA A 25 3.61 2.20 20.65
CA ALA A 25 3.45 0.97 19.90
C ALA A 25 2.45 1.32 18.79
N ALA A 26 2.97 1.57 17.58
CA ALA A 26 2.14 1.86 16.45
C ALA A 26 1.17 0.69 16.34
N CYS A 27 -0.11 0.94 16.66
CA CYS A 27 -1.17 -0.02 16.45
C CYS A 27 -1.32 -0.19 14.95
N SER A 28 -0.46 -0.99 14.36
CA SER A 28 -0.59 -1.40 12.96
C SER A 28 -1.93 -2.09 12.85
N PRO A 29 -2.78 -1.66 11.91
CA PRO A 29 -4.04 -2.35 11.69
C PRO A 29 -3.77 -3.80 11.32
N LYS A 30 -4.74 -4.66 11.65
CA LYS A 30 -4.67 -6.09 11.41
C LYS A 30 -5.89 -6.52 10.60
N THR A 31 -5.70 -7.53 9.76
CA THR A 31 -6.82 -8.22 9.11
C THR A 31 -7.63 -9.02 10.12
N SER A 32 -8.78 -9.55 9.72
CA SER A 32 -9.61 -10.43 10.55
C SER A 32 -8.85 -11.67 11.05
N ASP A 33 -7.95 -12.20 10.21
CA ASP A 33 -7.04 -13.31 10.54
C ASP A 33 -5.78 -12.88 11.34
N GLY A 34 -5.71 -11.62 11.78
CA GLY A 34 -4.64 -11.11 12.65
C GLY A 34 -3.33 -10.72 11.94
N VAL A 35 -3.30 -10.67 10.60
CA VAL A 35 -2.13 -10.26 9.83
C VAL A 35 -1.98 -8.73 9.89
N SER A 36 -0.88 -8.26 10.47
CA SER A 36 -0.57 -6.82 10.52
C SER A 36 -0.23 -6.27 9.14
N TYR A 37 -0.71 -5.07 8.84
CA TYR A 37 -0.36 -4.33 7.62
C TYR A 37 -0.13 -2.85 7.89
N GLU A 38 0.51 -2.17 6.95
CA GLU A 38 0.68 -0.72 7.00
C GLU A 38 -0.41 -0.03 6.16
N LYS A 39 -1.02 1.03 6.71
CA LYS A 39 -1.88 1.91 5.92
C LYS A 39 -1.05 2.61 4.86
N LYS A 40 -1.59 2.71 3.64
CA LYS A 40 -0.88 3.30 2.50
C LYS A 40 -1.57 4.57 2.01
N SER A 41 -0.76 5.59 1.84
CA SER A 41 -1.16 6.86 1.25
C SER A 41 -1.21 6.80 -0.28
N ASP A 42 -1.91 7.75 -0.90
CA ASP A 42 -1.91 7.92 -2.35
C ASP A 42 -0.49 8.18 -2.89
N GLY A 43 0.36 8.83 -2.09
CA GLY A 43 1.77 9.08 -2.41
C GLY A 43 2.57 7.78 -2.50
N GLU A 44 2.38 6.87 -1.55
CA GLU A 44 3.03 5.55 -1.55
C GLU A 44 2.55 4.68 -2.70
N LEU A 45 1.25 4.70 -3.02
CA LEU A 45 0.69 4.03 -4.20
C LEU A 45 1.31 4.54 -5.50
N THR A 46 1.45 5.87 -5.62
CA THR A 46 2.11 6.48 -6.79
C THR A 46 3.58 6.06 -6.88
N LYS A 47 4.28 5.97 -5.75
CA LYS A 47 5.69 5.56 -5.69
C LYS A 47 5.88 4.10 -6.10
N VAL A 48 5.10 3.17 -5.55
CA VAL A 48 5.21 1.74 -5.90
C VAL A 48 4.77 1.49 -7.33
N CYS A 49 3.77 2.22 -7.85
CA CYS A 49 3.38 2.16 -9.26
C CYS A 49 4.53 2.51 -10.19
N LYS A 50 5.25 3.60 -9.92
CA LYS A 50 6.41 4.01 -10.74
C LYS A 50 7.47 2.92 -10.76
N GLY A 51 7.88 2.44 -9.59
CA GLY A 51 8.87 1.36 -9.50
C GLY A 51 8.41 0.08 -10.23
N THR A 52 7.14 -0.28 -10.13
CA THR A 52 6.57 -1.44 -10.83
C THR A 52 6.65 -1.28 -12.35
N LEU A 53 6.35 -0.08 -12.87
CA LEU A 53 6.40 0.17 -14.31
C LEU A 53 7.84 0.33 -14.82
N GLU A 54 8.76 0.85 -14.01
CA GLU A 54 10.19 0.88 -14.31
C GLU A 54 10.74 -0.55 -14.41
N ASP A 55 10.41 -1.43 -13.46
CA ASP A 55 10.77 -2.85 -13.50
C ASP A 55 10.16 -3.53 -14.75
N TYR A 56 8.91 -3.22 -15.09
CA TYR A 56 8.26 -3.74 -16.31
C TYR A 56 9.00 -3.32 -17.59
N VAL A 57 9.34 -2.03 -17.73
CA VAL A 57 10.09 -1.50 -18.89
C VAL A 57 11.42 -2.21 -19.08
N GLU A 58 12.12 -2.47 -17.98
CA GLU A 58 13.38 -3.20 -17.99
C GLU A 58 13.16 -4.65 -18.43
N ALA A 59 12.17 -5.33 -17.83
CA ALA A 59 11.84 -6.72 -18.14
C ALA A 59 11.53 -6.94 -19.64
N VAL A 60 10.75 -6.03 -20.24
CA VAL A 60 10.36 -6.12 -21.66
C VAL A 60 11.32 -5.38 -22.61
N ARG A 61 12.45 -4.89 -22.09
CA ARG A 61 13.52 -4.18 -22.85
C ARG A 61 12.98 -3.01 -23.69
N LEU A 62 11.98 -2.29 -23.19
CA LEU A 62 11.42 -1.11 -23.88
C LEU A 62 12.43 0.05 -23.97
N GLY A 63 13.45 0.08 -23.11
CA GLY A 63 14.51 1.09 -23.12
C GLY A 63 15.31 1.15 -24.43
N GLY A 64 15.28 0.11 -25.26
CA GLY A 64 15.90 0.11 -26.59
C GLY A 64 14.95 0.46 -27.75
N ARG A 65 13.64 0.63 -27.48
CA ARG A 65 12.61 0.81 -28.52
C ARG A 65 11.97 2.19 -28.51
N ALA A 66 11.92 2.85 -27.35
CA ALA A 66 11.29 4.16 -27.19
C ALA A 66 12.23 5.16 -26.48
N PRO A 67 12.17 6.46 -26.79
CA PRO A 67 12.92 7.47 -26.06
C PRO A 67 12.56 7.47 -24.57
N LYS A 68 13.58 7.57 -23.71
CA LYS A 68 13.42 7.62 -22.23
C LYS A 68 12.41 8.68 -21.78
N LYS A 69 12.31 9.80 -22.49
CA LYS A 69 11.35 10.88 -22.22
C LYS A 69 9.89 10.40 -22.36
N ASP A 70 9.61 9.60 -23.38
CA ASP A 70 8.27 9.10 -23.65
C ASP A 70 7.89 7.97 -22.68
N ILE A 71 8.84 7.10 -22.35
CA ILE A 71 8.70 6.11 -21.27
C ILE A 71 8.33 6.80 -19.96
N ASN A 72 9.10 7.82 -19.54
CA ASN A 72 8.84 8.55 -18.30
C ASN A 72 7.48 9.27 -18.32
N ARG A 73 7.06 9.77 -19.48
CA ARG A 73 5.73 10.39 -19.66
C ARG A 73 4.62 9.35 -19.50
N ALA A 74 4.75 8.18 -20.13
CA ALA A 74 3.80 7.08 -20.02
C ALA A 74 3.67 6.62 -18.56
N ILE A 75 4.78 6.34 -17.89
CA ILE A 75 4.81 5.95 -16.46
C ILE A 75 4.09 6.99 -15.60
N LYS A 76 4.42 8.28 -15.77
CA LYS A 76 3.78 9.36 -15.02
C LYS A 76 2.27 9.41 -15.27
N SER A 77 1.83 9.23 -16.52
CA SER A 77 0.42 9.23 -16.89
C SER A 77 -0.32 8.03 -16.28
N CYS A 78 0.20 6.81 -16.43
CA CYS A 78 -0.41 5.60 -15.91
C CYS A 78 -0.52 5.62 -14.39
N CYS A 79 0.52 6.07 -13.68
CA CYS A 79 0.47 6.17 -12.23
C CYS A 79 -0.42 7.32 -11.73
N LYS A 80 -0.66 8.36 -12.55
CA LYS A 80 -1.68 9.37 -12.27
C LYS A 80 -3.08 8.74 -12.34
N GLY A 81 -3.36 7.94 -13.36
CA GLY A 81 -4.63 7.21 -13.50
C GLY A 81 -4.90 6.23 -12.35
N LEU A 82 -3.86 5.54 -11.87
CA LEU A 82 -3.96 4.73 -10.65
C LEU A 82 -4.34 5.61 -9.46
N LYS A 83 -3.63 6.72 -9.22
CA LYS A 83 -3.91 7.63 -8.11
C LYS A 83 -5.35 8.13 -8.11
N GLU A 84 -5.87 8.50 -9.29
CA GLU A 84 -7.26 8.95 -9.45
C GLU A 84 -8.25 7.82 -9.10
N THR A 85 -7.97 6.59 -9.56
CA THR A 85 -8.76 5.39 -9.25
C THR A 85 -8.77 5.08 -7.76
N THR A 86 -7.59 5.09 -7.12
CA THR A 86 -7.44 4.70 -5.72
C THR A 86 -7.83 5.79 -4.74
N ARG A 87 -8.11 7.02 -5.18
CA ARG A 87 -8.46 8.13 -4.28
C ARG A 87 -9.68 7.82 -3.41
N LYS A 88 -10.65 7.10 -3.98
CA LYS A 88 -11.89 6.67 -3.31
C LYS A 88 -11.76 5.38 -2.51
N PHE A 89 -10.61 4.70 -2.56
CA PHE A 89 -10.42 3.42 -1.88
C PHE A 89 -10.34 3.61 -0.35
N SER A 90 -10.82 2.61 0.37
CA SER A 90 -10.58 2.45 1.81
C SER A 90 -9.08 2.27 2.11
N ALA A 91 -8.70 2.34 3.39
CA ALA A 91 -7.31 2.12 3.78
C ALA A 91 -6.83 0.70 3.44
N GLU A 92 -7.72 -0.28 3.59
CA GLU A 92 -7.54 -1.71 3.31
C GLU A 92 -7.36 -1.92 1.80
N GLN A 93 -8.21 -1.32 0.97
CA GLN A 93 -8.10 -1.38 -0.48
C GLN A 93 -6.79 -0.73 -0.98
N LYS A 94 -6.38 0.41 -0.39
CA LYS A 94 -5.10 1.07 -0.71
C LYS A 94 -3.92 0.19 -0.33
N ALA A 95 -3.92 -0.40 0.86
CA ALA A 95 -2.89 -1.34 1.29
C ALA A 95 -2.82 -2.57 0.38
N ALA A 96 -3.96 -3.19 0.08
CA ALA A 96 -4.04 -4.36 -0.80
C ALA A 96 -3.52 -4.05 -2.22
N THR A 97 -3.86 -2.87 -2.76
CA THR A 97 -3.36 -2.39 -4.05
C THR A 97 -1.85 -2.18 -4.02
N TRP A 98 -1.33 -1.56 -2.96
CA TRP A 98 0.10 -1.34 -2.77
C TRP A 98 0.87 -2.66 -2.72
N TYR A 99 0.43 -3.64 -1.92
CA TYR A 99 1.08 -4.96 -1.85
C TYR A 99 0.94 -5.75 -3.16
N SER A 100 -0.14 -5.55 -3.92
CA SER A 100 -0.30 -6.13 -5.26
C SER A 100 0.74 -5.60 -6.26
N LEU A 101 1.03 -4.29 -6.20
CA LEU A 101 2.06 -3.67 -7.03
C LEU A 101 3.45 -4.08 -6.54
N GLN A 102 3.70 -4.06 -5.23
CA GLN A 102 4.96 -4.48 -4.62
C GLN A 102 5.35 -5.91 -5.02
N ARG A 103 4.39 -6.86 -5.03
CA ARG A 103 4.62 -8.24 -5.48
C ARG A 103 5.05 -8.35 -6.95
N SER A 104 4.72 -7.34 -7.77
CA SER A 104 5.09 -7.31 -9.19
C SER A 104 6.50 -6.76 -9.43
N ARG A 105 7.23 -6.40 -8.37
CA ARG A 105 8.60 -5.87 -8.42
C ARG A 105 9.65 -6.98 -8.19
N ASP A 106 9.44 -8.14 -8.81
CA ASP A 106 10.28 -9.34 -8.65
C ASP A 106 11.73 -9.15 -9.11
N LEU A 107 11.99 -8.21 -10.03
CA LEU A 107 13.34 -7.83 -10.45
C LEU A 107 14.12 -7.05 -9.38
N THR A 108 13.42 -6.34 -8.49
CA THR A 108 14.06 -5.49 -7.47
C THR A 108 14.01 -6.10 -6.07
N LEU A 109 12.98 -6.89 -5.76
CA LEU A 109 12.76 -7.45 -4.43
C LEU A 109 13.30 -8.87 -4.31
N SER A 110 13.78 -9.23 -3.13
CA SER A 110 14.07 -10.62 -2.80
C SER A 110 12.80 -11.47 -2.79
N ARG A 111 12.97 -12.78 -3.00
CA ARG A 111 11.86 -13.74 -2.93
C ARG A 111 11.08 -13.65 -1.61
N ASN A 112 11.79 -13.48 -0.49
CA ASN A 112 11.16 -13.37 0.84
C ASN A 112 10.27 -12.12 0.96
N GLU A 113 10.69 -10.99 0.38
CA GLU A 113 9.89 -9.77 0.36
C GLU A 113 8.64 -9.91 -0.52
N VAL A 114 8.77 -10.57 -1.66
CA VAL A 114 7.63 -10.87 -2.56
C VAL A 114 6.63 -11.80 -1.87
N GLU A 115 7.11 -12.85 -1.19
CA GLU A 115 6.26 -13.78 -0.44
C GLU A 115 5.56 -13.08 0.74
N ALA A 116 6.28 -12.23 1.50
CA ALA A 116 5.70 -11.44 2.57
C ALA A 116 4.59 -10.50 2.05
N ALA A 117 4.84 -9.81 0.92
CA ALA A 117 3.84 -8.97 0.27
C ALA A 117 2.62 -9.77 -0.21
N SER A 118 2.81 -10.99 -0.74
CA SER A 118 1.69 -11.84 -1.18
C SER A 118 0.81 -12.26 -0.01
N ARG A 119 1.40 -12.66 1.12
CA ARG A 119 0.66 -13.06 2.33
C ARG A 119 -0.21 -11.92 2.85
N ILE A 120 0.36 -10.71 2.98
CA ILE A 120 -0.40 -9.54 3.46
C ILE A 120 -1.51 -9.16 2.48
N ARG A 121 -1.22 -9.19 1.17
CA ARG A 121 -2.22 -8.94 0.12
C ARG A 121 -3.37 -9.93 0.22
N GLU A 122 -3.09 -11.22 0.36
CA GLU A 122 -4.12 -12.27 0.42
C GLU A 122 -5.02 -12.10 1.64
N ALA A 123 -4.44 -11.86 2.81
CA ALA A 123 -5.20 -11.57 4.02
C ALA A 123 -6.11 -10.34 3.85
N LEU A 124 -5.58 -9.25 3.29
CA LEU A 124 -6.37 -8.03 3.02
C LEU A 124 -7.50 -8.28 2.01
N LEU A 125 -7.25 -9.04 0.93
CA LEU A 125 -8.29 -9.33 -0.06
C LEU A 125 -9.38 -10.24 0.49
N ASN A 126 -9.05 -11.15 1.41
CA ASN A 126 -10.01 -12.03 2.06
C ASN A 126 -10.99 -11.24 2.96
N ASP A 127 -10.51 -10.19 3.62
CA ASP A 127 -11.32 -9.28 4.43
C ASP A 127 -12.26 -8.38 3.60
N LEU A 128 -11.91 -8.12 2.34
CA LEU A 128 -12.72 -7.26 1.47
C LEU A 128 -13.92 -8.01 0.87
N PRO A 129 -15.11 -7.39 0.83
CA PRO A 129 -16.23 -7.84 0.01
C PRO A 129 -15.83 -8.03 -1.46
N THR A 130 -16.48 -8.98 -2.15
CA THR A 130 -16.18 -9.31 -3.55
C THR A 130 -16.10 -8.09 -4.49
N PRO A 131 -17.03 -7.12 -4.46
CA PRO A 131 -16.94 -5.94 -5.32
C PRO A 131 -15.65 -5.13 -5.10
N GLU A 132 -15.27 -4.91 -3.84
CA GLU A 132 -14.08 -4.15 -3.46
C GLU A 132 -12.79 -4.90 -3.80
N ARG A 133 -12.78 -6.22 -3.61
CA ARG A 133 -11.70 -7.11 -4.05
C ARG A 133 -11.45 -6.97 -5.56
N LEU A 134 -12.51 -6.95 -6.36
CA LEU A 134 -12.42 -6.78 -7.82
C LEU A 134 -11.88 -5.40 -8.19
N GLU A 135 -12.24 -4.34 -7.46
CA GLU A 135 -11.67 -3.00 -7.69
C GLU A 135 -10.14 -2.99 -7.49
N VAL A 136 -9.63 -3.63 -6.43
CA VAL A 136 -8.19 -3.74 -6.18
C VAL A 136 -7.48 -4.50 -7.31
N ILE A 137 -8.04 -5.62 -7.76
CA ILE A 137 -7.48 -6.42 -8.87
C ILE A 137 -7.45 -5.62 -10.17
N ARG A 138 -8.53 -4.88 -10.47
CA ARG A 138 -8.63 -4.01 -11.65
C ARG A 138 -7.64 -2.86 -11.58
N ALA A 139 -7.47 -2.22 -10.43
CA ALA A 139 -6.52 -1.12 -10.25
C ALA A 139 -5.08 -1.55 -10.52
N LYS A 140 -4.66 -2.73 -10.07
CA LYS A 140 -3.34 -3.28 -10.42
C LYS A 140 -3.23 -3.53 -11.93
N SER A 141 -4.25 -4.13 -12.53
CA SER A 141 -4.21 -4.52 -13.94
C SER A 141 -4.21 -3.32 -14.89
N SER A 142 -4.93 -2.24 -14.53
CA SER A 142 -5.00 -1.03 -15.34
C SER A 142 -3.64 -0.34 -15.50
N VAL A 143 -2.76 -0.45 -14.50
CA VAL A 143 -1.39 0.09 -14.57
C VAL A 143 -0.59 -0.60 -15.69
N SER A 144 -0.58 -1.93 -15.72
CA SER A 144 0.14 -2.69 -16.76
C SER A 144 -0.49 -2.51 -18.14
N ILE A 145 -1.82 -2.51 -18.24
CA ILE A 145 -2.54 -2.28 -19.50
C ILE A 145 -2.24 -0.88 -20.06
N CYS A 146 -2.28 0.16 -19.21
CA CYS A 146 -1.94 1.52 -19.62
C CYS A 146 -0.53 1.61 -20.21
N MET A 147 0.44 0.92 -19.59
CA MET A 147 1.81 0.91 -20.10
C MET A 147 1.91 0.18 -21.43
N ALA A 148 1.24 -0.96 -21.58
CA ALA A 148 1.21 -1.73 -22.83
C ALA A 148 0.51 -0.99 -23.97
N GLN A 149 -0.47 -0.12 -23.68
CA GLN A 149 -1.16 0.69 -24.70
C GLN A 149 -0.41 1.98 -25.07
N SER A 150 0.65 2.31 -24.35
CA SER A 150 1.43 3.52 -24.61
C SER A 150 2.48 3.35 -25.71
N PHE A 151 2.71 2.12 -26.20
CA PHE A 151 3.73 1.73 -27.18
C PHE A 151 3.25 0.56 -28.05
#